data_AF-A0A1Y1LJV4-F1
#
_entry.id   AF-A0A1Y1LJV4-F1
#
_cell.length_a   1.000
_cell.length_b   1.000
_cell.length_c   1.000
_cell.angle_alpha   90.00
_cell.angle_beta   90.00
_cell.angle_gamma   90.00
#
_symmetry.space_group_name_H-M   'P 1'
#
loop_
_entity.id
_entity.type
_entity.pdbx_description
1 polymer ?
#
loop_
_entity_poly.entity_id
_entity_poly.type
_entity_poly.pdbx_seq_one_letter_code
_entity_poly.pdbx_strand_id
1 'polypeptide(L)'
;SRLDMRVHVSIPGTVESYCVDERGEKRKASDELWLETYLCSVLRAYSYADDGSGDTIRKIMGVRRFNPVTNTETEQRFLNAAEQLFFRGWQLGSDSVVQVPTNVSNHLTTGLLKYLETTGRYASGINLFEKLRTQSIEVSSLLSKVMFMGNEEVSGVKNLYQSLQETPMDYVMLDTQAEFLLKKAQTAETPEARE
;
A
#
# COMPACT_ATOMS: atom_id res chain seq x y z
N SER A 1 -6.99 -11.77 8.28
CA SER A 1 -7.63 -12.83 9.10
C SER A 1 -7.50 -12.73 10.63
N ARG A 2 -6.74 -11.78 11.23
CA ARG A 2 -6.51 -11.72 12.69
C ARG A 2 -6.02 -13.04 13.30
N LEU A 3 -5.04 -13.66 12.63
CA LEU A 3 -4.43 -14.91 13.04
C LEU A 3 -2.92 -14.70 13.24
N ASP A 4 -2.34 -15.51 14.12
CA ASP A 4 -0.90 -15.61 14.33
C ASP A 4 -0.37 -16.88 13.66
N MET A 5 0.43 -16.74 12.60
CA MET A 5 1.04 -17.86 11.88
C MET A 5 2.27 -18.36 12.62
N ARG A 6 2.37 -19.67 12.85
CA ARG A 6 3.48 -20.29 13.58
C ARG A 6 4.10 -21.40 12.76
N VAL A 7 5.43 -21.42 12.78
CA VAL A 7 6.26 -22.50 12.22
C VAL A 7 7.16 -23.01 13.33
N HIS A 8 7.01 -24.29 13.66
CA HIS A 8 7.87 -24.97 14.63
C HIS A 8 8.77 -25.95 13.89
N VAL A 9 10.08 -25.84 14.13
CA VAL A 9 11.08 -26.76 13.60
C VAL A 9 11.73 -27.47 14.77
N SER A 10 11.55 -28.78 14.85
CA SER A 10 12.07 -29.63 15.93
C SER A 10 13.22 -30.49 15.42
N ILE A 11 14.28 -30.65 16.21
CA ILE A 11 15.38 -31.59 15.91
C ILE A 11 14.82 -33.03 16.00
N PRO A 12 15.00 -33.90 14.99
CA PRO A 12 16.00 -33.85 13.91
C PRO A 12 15.56 -33.20 12.57
N GLY A 13 14.35 -32.66 12.46
CA GLY A 13 13.90 -31.98 11.23
C GLY A 13 12.38 -31.89 11.03
N THR A 14 11.55 -32.18 12.03
CA THR A 14 10.09 -32.08 11.90
C THR A 14 9.69 -30.61 11.78
N VAL A 15 8.91 -30.27 10.75
CA VAL A 15 8.35 -28.94 10.54
C VAL A 15 6.83 -28.99 10.70
N GLU A 16 6.30 -28.21 11.63
CA GLU A 16 4.86 -28.04 11.82
C GLU A 16 4.47 -26.59 11.55
N SER A 17 3.45 -26.38 10.71
CA SER A 17 2.87 -25.07 10.44
C SER A 17 1.38 -25.04 10.81
N TYR A 18 1.01 -24.04 11.60
CA TYR A 18 -0.37 -23.83 12.03
C TYR A 18 -0.61 -22.34 12.29
N CYS A 19 -1.86 -21.95 12.43
CA CYS A 19 -2.23 -20.61 12.85
C CYS A 19 -3.03 -20.66 14.15
N VAL A 20 -2.95 -19.58 14.92
CA VAL A 20 -3.66 -19.42 16.20
C VAL A 20 -4.59 -18.23 16.09
N ASP A 21 -5.85 -18.40 16.47
CA ASP A 21 -6.82 -17.30 16.49
C ASP A 21 -6.84 -16.53 17.82
N GLU A 22 -7.66 -15.48 17.90
CA GLU A 22 -7.82 -14.65 19.10
C GLU A 22 -8.27 -15.45 20.34
N ARG A 23 -8.83 -16.66 20.17
CA ARG A 23 -9.26 -17.55 21.25
C ARG A 23 -8.16 -18.54 21.67
N GLY A 24 -7.04 -18.54 20.98
CA GLY A 24 -5.96 -19.49 21.20
C GLY A 24 -6.16 -20.85 20.51
N GLU A 25 -7.16 -21.00 19.64
CA GLU A 25 -7.42 -22.25 18.95
C GLU A 25 -6.47 -22.45 17.77
N LYS A 26 -5.89 -23.66 17.68
CA LYS A 26 -5.02 -24.03 16.55
C LYS A 26 -5.87 -24.36 15.32
N ARG A 27 -5.52 -23.75 14.20
CA ARG A 27 -6.14 -23.97 12.88
C ARG A 27 -5.08 -24.32 11.85
N LYS A 28 -5.51 -24.96 10.76
CA LYS A 28 -4.63 -25.29 9.64
C LYS A 28 -4.20 -24.02 8.92
N ALA A 29 -2.89 -23.87 8.69
CA ALA A 29 -2.34 -22.81 7.85
C ALA A 29 -2.62 -23.12 6.36
N SER A 30 -3.58 -22.40 5.76
CA SER A 30 -3.87 -22.50 4.33
C SER A 30 -2.95 -21.61 3.49
N ASP A 31 -2.88 -21.85 2.18
CA ASP A 31 -2.07 -21.06 1.25
C ASP A 31 -2.53 -19.60 1.19
N GLU A 32 -3.84 -19.36 1.31
CA GLU A 32 -4.42 -18.02 1.39
C GLU A 32 -3.95 -17.27 2.64
N LEU A 33 -3.87 -17.95 3.80
CA LEU A 33 -3.33 -17.35 5.02
C LEU A 33 -1.84 -17.05 4.90
N TRP A 34 -1.09 -17.88 4.19
CA TRP A 34 0.31 -17.60 3.87
C TRP A 34 0.47 -16.37 2.97
N LEU A 35 -0.41 -16.21 1.96
CA LEU A 35 -0.42 -15.04 1.09
C LEU A 35 -0.74 -13.75 1.88
N GLU A 36 -1.77 -13.77 2.73
CA GLU A 36 -2.09 -12.66 3.63
C GLU A 36 -0.91 -12.31 4.54
N THR A 37 -0.29 -13.33 5.12
CA THR A 37 0.83 -13.16 6.05
C THR A 37 2.05 -12.59 5.36
N TYR A 38 2.36 -13.07 4.15
CA TYR A 38 3.41 -12.53 3.31
C TYR A 38 3.18 -11.04 3.05
N LEU A 39 2.00 -10.66 2.53
CA LEU A 39 1.68 -9.26 2.24
C LEU A 39 1.78 -8.39 3.51
N CYS A 40 1.18 -8.83 4.61
CA CYS A 40 1.23 -8.11 5.89
C CYS A 40 2.66 -7.99 6.45
N SER A 41 3.52 -8.98 6.21
CA SER A 41 4.92 -8.93 6.63
C SER A 41 5.71 -7.85 5.88
N VAL A 42 5.51 -7.75 4.56
CA VAL A 42 6.19 -6.78 3.71
C VAL A 42 5.73 -5.36 4.05
N LEU A 43 4.41 -5.15 4.17
CA LEU A 43 3.84 -3.86 4.56
C LEU A 43 4.37 -3.39 5.91
N ARG A 44 4.33 -4.25 6.94
CA ARG A 44 4.87 -3.90 8.27
C ARG A 44 6.36 -3.59 8.23
N ALA A 45 7.15 -4.32 7.44
CA ALA A 45 8.57 -4.04 7.31
C ALA A 45 8.84 -2.65 6.73
N TYR A 46 8.02 -2.16 5.79
CA TYR A 46 8.11 -0.79 5.29
C TYR A 46 7.50 0.25 6.24
N SER A 47 6.37 -0.03 6.89
CA SER A 47 5.74 0.89 7.86
C SER A 47 6.63 1.14 9.09
N TYR A 48 7.42 0.15 9.49
CA TYR A 48 8.39 0.26 10.58
C TYR A 48 9.84 0.46 10.09
N ALA A 49 10.02 0.72 8.79
CA ALA A 49 11.32 1.12 8.27
C ALA A 49 11.68 2.49 8.86
N ASP A 50 12.96 2.66 9.15
CA ASP A 50 13.50 3.95 9.54
C ASP A 50 13.52 4.85 8.29
N ASP A 51 12.82 5.98 8.36
CA ASP A 51 12.81 7.01 7.31
C ASP A 51 13.94 8.04 7.51
N GLY A 52 14.83 7.82 8.48
CA GLY A 52 15.94 8.70 8.79
C GLY A 52 15.52 9.93 9.61
N SER A 53 14.24 10.09 9.95
CA SER A 53 13.74 11.20 10.77
C SER A 53 14.06 11.03 12.26
N GLY A 54 14.33 9.80 12.70
CA GLY A 54 14.55 9.46 14.11
C GLY A 54 13.29 9.46 14.99
N ASP A 55 12.14 9.88 14.47
CA ASP A 55 10.88 10.02 15.22
C ASP A 55 10.08 8.70 15.31
N THR A 56 10.13 7.87 14.27
CA THR A 56 9.38 6.61 14.15
C THR A 56 10.07 5.41 14.82
N ILE A 57 11.35 5.54 15.17
CA ILE A 57 12.14 4.46 15.77
C ILE A 57 11.90 4.41 17.28
N ARG A 58 10.76 3.85 17.67
CA ARG A 58 10.67 3.28 19.01
C ARG A 58 11.66 2.12 19.13
N LYS A 59 12.69 2.41 19.91
CA LYS A 59 13.74 1.63 20.58
C LYS A 59 13.31 0.24 21.09
N ILE A 60 12.79 -0.65 20.24
CA ILE A 60 12.60 -2.04 20.63
C ILE A 60 13.96 -2.72 20.54
N MET A 61 14.62 -2.86 21.70
CA MET A 61 15.91 -3.55 21.80
C MET A 61 15.77 -4.98 21.25
N GLY A 62 16.75 -5.38 20.43
CA GLY A 62 16.78 -6.71 19.82
C GLY A 62 16.03 -6.86 18.50
N VAL A 63 15.27 -5.86 18.04
CA VAL A 63 14.63 -5.92 16.71
C VAL A 63 15.67 -5.80 15.61
N ARG A 64 15.67 -6.78 14.70
CA ARG A 64 16.45 -6.75 13.45
C ARG A 64 15.52 -6.48 12.29
N ARG A 65 15.89 -5.51 11.46
CA ARG A 65 15.14 -5.12 10.26
C ARG A 65 15.91 -5.60 9.03
N PHE A 66 15.18 -6.14 8.08
CA PHE A 66 15.72 -6.57 6.79
C PHE A 66 14.85 -5.95 5.70
N ASN A 67 15.46 -5.56 4.59
CA ASN A 67 14.70 -5.16 3.42
C ASN A 67 13.97 -6.40 2.85
N PRO A 68 12.63 -6.44 2.85
CA PRO A 68 11.88 -7.61 2.39
C PRO A 68 11.86 -7.76 0.86
N VAL A 69 12.17 -6.68 0.11
CA VAL A 69 12.20 -6.67 -1.35
C VAL A 69 13.61 -6.32 -1.82
N THR A 70 14.39 -7.34 -2.16
CA THR A 70 15.82 -7.20 -2.47
C THR A 70 16.13 -7.32 -3.97
N ASN A 71 15.18 -7.80 -4.77
CA ASN A 71 15.33 -7.99 -6.20
C ASN A 71 13.98 -7.93 -6.93
N THR A 72 14.03 -7.89 -8.26
CA THR A 72 12.85 -7.78 -9.13
C THR A 72 11.86 -8.94 -8.97
N GLU A 73 12.34 -10.16 -8.68
CA GLU A 73 11.46 -11.32 -8.48
C GLU A 73 10.63 -11.16 -7.20
N THR A 74 11.25 -10.73 -6.10
CA THR A 74 10.55 -10.45 -4.84
C THR A 74 9.58 -9.27 -4.96
N GLU A 75 9.92 -8.26 -5.76
CA GLU A 75 9.03 -7.14 -6.08
C GLU A 75 7.78 -7.62 -6.83
N GLN A 76 7.96 -8.43 -7.89
CA GLN A 76 6.84 -8.99 -8.64
C GLN A 76 5.93 -9.84 -7.75
N ARG A 77 6.50 -10.66 -6.86
CA ARG A 77 5.72 -11.44 -5.88
C ARG A 77 4.92 -10.54 -4.93
N PHE A 78 5.54 -9.48 -4.42
CA PHE A 78 4.86 -8.51 -3.56
C PHE A 78 3.69 -7.84 -4.27
N LEU A 79 3.91 -7.31 -5.47
CA LEU A 79 2.87 -6.64 -6.25
C LEU A 79 1.75 -7.61 -6.67
N ASN A 80 2.08 -8.85 -7.00
CA ASN A 80 1.08 -9.88 -7.31
C ASN A 80 0.23 -10.24 -6.07
N ALA A 81 0.84 -10.33 -4.89
CA ALA A 81 0.11 -10.56 -3.64
C ALA A 81 -0.80 -9.38 -3.29
N ALA A 82 -0.30 -8.15 -3.50
CA ALA A 82 -1.07 -6.93 -3.32
C ALA A 82 -2.26 -6.86 -4.30
N GLU A 83 -2.08 -7.21 -5.57
CA GLU A 83 -3.13 -7.28 -6.59
C GLU A 83 -4.26 -8.24 -6.15
N GLN A 84 -3.91 -9.46 -5.73
CA GLN A 84 -4.87 -10.48 -5.32
C GLN A 84 -5.67 -10.11 -4.06
N LEU A 85 -5.04 -9.40 -3.13
CA LEU A 85 -5.65 -9.07 -1.83
C LEU A 85 -6.19 -7.63 -1.76
N PHE A 86 -6.08 -6.85 -2.84
CA PHE A 86 -6.35 -5.42 -2.85
C PHE A 86 -7.73 -5.05 -2.27
N PHE A 87 -8.79 -5.70 -2.76
CA PHE A 87 -10.17 -5.42 -2.34
C PHE A 87 -10.52 -5.96 -0.94
N ARG A 88 -9.57 -6.62 -0.27
CA ARG A 88 -9.65 -6.99 1.15
C ARG A 88 -8.74 -6.11 2.01
N GLY A 89 -8.00 -5.17 1.41
CA GLY A 89 -7.03 -4.30 2.08
C GLY A 89 -7.65 -3.41 3.16
N TRP A 90 -8.91 -3.02 3.02
CA TRP A 90 -9.64 -2.24 4.03
C TRP A 90 -9.70 -2.94 5.40
N GLN A 91 -9.60 -4.27 5.44
CA GLN A 91 -9.57 -5.06 6.69
C GLN A 91 -8.31 -4.82 7.52
N LEU A 92 -7.27 -4.24 6.93
CA LEU A 92 -6.04 -3.86 7.64
C LEU A 92 -6.24 -2.61 8.52
N GLY A 93 -7.33 -1.86 8.33
CA GLY A 93 -7.55 -0.58 8.97
C GLY A 93 -6.90 0.58 8.21
N SER A 94 -6.90 1.75 8.82
CA SER A 94 -6.41 3.01 8.27
C SER A 94 -5.78 3.88 9.35
N ASP A 95 -5.10 4.95 8.94
CA ASP A 95 -4.56 5.95 9.86
C ASP A 95 -5.67 6.63 10.68
N SER A 96 -5.32 7.17 11.85
CA SER A 96 -6.28 7.74 12.82
C SER A 96 -7.09 8.93 12.29
N VAL A 97 -6.61 9.58 11.23
CA VAL A 97 -7.29 10.68 10.55
C VAL A 97 -8.39 10.19 9.60
N VAL A 98 -8.30 8.93 9.14
CA VAL A 98 -9.29 8.31 8.27
C VAL A 98 -10.34 7.64 9.15
N GLN A 99 -11.58 8.14 9.09
CA GLN A 99 -12.67 7.63 9.93
C GLN A 99 -13.12 6.22 9.56
N VAL A 100 -13.20 5.94 8.25
CA VAL A 100 -13.68 4.66 7.72
C VAL A 100 -12.70 4.18 6.64
N PRO A 101 -12.06 3.01 6.82
CA PRO A 101 -11.24 2.42 5.78
C PRO A 101 -12.06 2.13 4.52
N THR A 102 -11.53 2.50 3.36
CA THR A 102 -12.12 2.20 2.04
C THR A 102 -11.16 1.34 1.22
N ASN A 103 -11.55 0.94 0.01
CA ASN A 103 -10.65 0.20 -0.89
C ASN A 103 -9.43 1.02 -1.30
N VAL A 104 -9.52 2.35 -1.27
CA VAL A 104 -8.46 3.27 -1.67
C VAL A 104 -7.79 3.98 -0.47
N SER A 105 -8.42 3.96 0.71
CA SER A 105 -7.88 4.56 1.93
C SER A 105 -7.76 3.51 3.04
N ASN A 106 -6.59 2.87 3.12
CA ASN A 106 -6.25 1.85 4.13
C ASN A 106 -4.73 1.64 4.20
N HIS A 107 -4.24 0.85 5.17
CA HIS A 107 -2.80 0.61 5.32
C HIS A 107 -2.13 -0.13 4.15
N LEU A 108 -2.87 -0.93 3.36
CA LEU A 108 -2.31 -1.54 2.14
C LEU A 108 -2.00 -0.46 1.10
N THR A 109 -2.94 0.45 0.85
CA THR A 109 -2.75 1.51 -0.17
C THR A 109 -1.68 2.50 0.28
N THR A 110 -1.68 2.90 1.55
CA THR A 110 -0.60 3.72 2.14
C THR A 110 0.76 3.06 2.01
N GLY A 111 0.86 1.76 2.34
CA GLY A 111 2.13 1.01 2.23
C GLY A 111 2.61 0.84 0.79
N LEU A 112 1.71 0.58 -0.16
CA LEU A 112 2.05 0.51 -1.59
C LEU A 112 2.55 1.85 -2.12
N LEU A 113 1.83 2.94 -1.85
CA LEU A 113 2.25 4.28 -2.25
C LEU A 113 3.61 4.64 -1.64
N LYS A 114 3.83 4.32 -0.36
CA LYS A 114 5.12 4.57 0.28
C LYS A 114 6.26 3.77 -0.33
N TYR A 115 6.02 2.49 -0.64
CA TYR A 115 6.99 1.66 -1.36
C TYR A 115 7.37 2.27 -2.72
N LEU A 116 6.36 2.66 -3.51
CA LEU A 116 6.56 3.22 -4.85
C LEU A 116 7.32 4.55 -4.80
N GLU A 117 6.93 5.44 -3.88
CA GLU A 117 7.62 6.71 -3.63
C GLU A 117 9.09 6.49 -3.24
N THR A 118 9.35 5.57 -2.31
CA THR A 118 10.71 5.34 -1.78
C THR A 118 11.63 4.69 -2.80
N THR A 119 11.09 3.81 -3.66
CA THR A 119 11.88 3.03 -4.63
C THR A 119 11.91 3.63 -6.04
N GLY A 120 11.05 4.60 -6.34
CA GLY A 120 10.90 5.17 -7.68
C GLY A 120 10.26 4.23 -8.70
N ARG A 121 9.59 3.16 -8.24
CA ARG A 121 9.07 2.06 -9.09
C ARG A 121 7.71 2.39 -9.72
N TYR A 122 7.57 3.60 -10.24
CA TYR A 122 6.29 4.17 -10.69
C TYR A 122 5.66 3.38 -11.84
N ALA A 123 6.45 2.91 -12.81
CA ALA A 123 5.92 2.09 -13.92
C ALA A 123 5.22 0.80 -13.42
N SER A 124 5.80 0.13 -12.42
CA SER A 124 5.19 -1.05 -11.80
C SER A 124 3.90 -0.69 -11.04
N GLY A 125 3.89 0.45 -10.36
CA GLY A 125 2.71 0.98 -9.66
C GLY A 125 1.57 1.37 -10.60
N ILE A 126 1.88 2.04 -11.71
CA ILE A 126 0.91 2.41 -12.76
C ILE A 126 0.26 1.14 -13.31
N ASN A 127 1.05 0.15 -13.72
CA ASN A 127 0.52 -1.12 -14.23
C ASN A 127 -0.38 -1.84 -13.22
N LEU A 128 -0.02 -1.85 -11.93
CA LEU A 128 -0.85 -2.45 -10.89
C LEU A 128 -2.20 -1.73 -10.77
N PHE A 129 -2.18 -0.40 -10.64
CA PHE A 129 -3.42 0.36 -10.43
C PHE A 129 -4.28 0.47 -11.68
N GLU A 130 -3.70 0.44 -12.89
CA GLU A 130 -4.47 0.33 -14.13
C GLU A 130 -5.31 -0.95 -14.17
N LYS A 131 -4.71 -2.10 -13.80
CA LYS A 131 -5.46 -3.36 -13.70
C LYS A 131 -6.57 -3.27 -12.66
N LEU A 132 -6.26 -2.78 -11.45
CA LEU A 132 -7.22 -2.68 -10.35
C LEU A 132 -8.37 -1.72 -10.66
N ARG A 133 -8.10 -0.64 -11.41
CA ARG A 133 -9.12 0.33 -11.87
C ARG A 133 -10.23 -0.31 -12.69
N THR A 134 -9.94 -1.40 -13.41
CA THR A 134 -10.97 -2.14 -14.17
C THR A 134 -12.06 -2.76 -13.28
N GLN A 135 -11.77 -2.95 -11.99
CA GLN A 135 -12.72 -3.50 -11.01
C GLN A 135 -13.37 -2.42 -10.13
N SER A 136 -12.70 -1.29 -9.91
CA SER A 136 -13.27 -0.15 -9.18
C SER A 136 -12.69 1.17 -9.69
N ILE A 137 -13.58 2.07 -10.10
CA ILE A 137 -13.21 3.39 -10.64
C ILE A 137 -12.51 4.27 -9.58
N GLU A 138 -12.82 4.10 -8.29
CA GLU A 138 -12.19 4.85 -7.18
C GLU A 138 -10.65 4.71 -7.19
N VAL A 139 -10.13 3.57 -7.69
CA VAL A 139 -8.69 3.30 -7.81
C VAL A 139 -7.98 4.30 -8.72
N SER A 140 -8.71 5.02 -9.57
CA SER A 140 -8.20 6.15 -10.35
C SER A 140 -7.47 7.19 -9.50
N SER A 141 -7.92 7.41 -8.25
CA SER A 141 -7.23 8.29 -7.31
C SER A 141 -5.80 7.82 -7.02
N LEU A 142 -5.60 6.53 -6.71
CA LEU A 142 -4.30 5.92 -6.46
C LEU A 142 -3.43 5.90 -7.71
N LEU A 143 -4.01 5.56 -8.87
CA LEU A 143 -3.31 5.58 -10.15
C LEU A 143 -2.73 6.99 -10.44
N SER A 144 -3.55 8.02 -10.27
CA SER A 144 -3.11 9.40 -10.48
C SER A 144 -2.07 9.85 -9.45
N LYS A 145 -2.16 9.43 -8.19
CA LYS A 145 -1.10 9.68 -7.19
C LYS A 145 0.25 9.11 -7.64
N VAL A 146 0.28 7.89 -8.17
CA VAL A 146 1.53 7.29 -8.69
C VAL A 146 2.02 8.01 -9.95
N MET A 147 1.13 8.38 -10.88
CA MET A 147 1.49 9.18 -12.05
C MET A 147 2.13 10.52 -11.64
N PHE A 148 1.58 11.20 -10.63
CA PHE A 148 2.14 12.44 -10.10
C PHE A 148 3.52 12.23 -9.48
N MET A 149 3.73 11.15 -8.71
CA MET A 149 5.05 10.81 -8.18
C MET A 149 6.08 10.54 -9.30
N GLY A 150 5.63 9.98 -10.42
CA GLY A 150 6.44 9.72 -11.61
C GLY A 150 6.59 10.89 -12.58
N ASN A 151 6.14 12.10 -12.23
CA ASN A 151 6.11 13.28 -13.10
C ASN A 151 5.25 13.12 -14.38
N GLU A 152 4.32 12.17 -14.42
CA GLU A 152 3.33 11.99 -15.49
C GLU A 152 2.05 12.81 -15.21
N GLU A 153 2.22 14.09 -14.92
CA GLU A 153 1.14 14.94 -14.38
C GLU A 153 -0.05 15.11 -15.33
N VAL A 154 0.23 15.30 -16.62
CA VAL A 154 -0.82 15.43 -17.64
C VAL A 154 -1.67 14.17 -17.70
N SER A 155 -1.04 12.99 -17.65
CA SER A 155 -1.73 11.70 -17.61
C SER A 155 -2.57 11.56 -16.34
N GLY A 156 -2.00 11.92 -15.18
CA GLY A 156 -2.69 11.85 -13.89
C GLY A 156 -3.93 12.75 -13.83
N VAL A 157 -3.83 13.99 -14.32
CA VAL A 157 -4.98 14.93 -14.40
C VAL A 157 -6.03 14.41 -15.39
N LYS A 158 -5.60 13.92 -16.55
CA LYS A 158 -6.52 13.36 -17.56
C LYS A 158 -7.27 12.15 -17.02
N ASN A 159 -6.60 11.26 -16.28
CA ASN A 159 -7.22 10.11 -15.64
C ASN A 159 -8.28 10.53 -14.61
N LEU A 160 -7.99 11.52 -13.75
CA LEU A 160 -8.96 12.05 -12.79
C LEU A 160 -10.15 12.70 -13.50
N TYR A 161 -9.89 13.52 -14.52
CA TYR A 161 -10.95 14.16 -15.31
C TYR A 161 -11.90 13.13 -15.91
N GLN A 162 -11.37 12.11 -16.61
CA GLN A 162 -12.17 11.07 -17.22
C GLN A 162 -12.98 10.28 -16.18
N SER A 163 -12.35 9.93 -15.06
CA SER A 163 -13.00 9.15 -14.00
C SER A 163 -14.13 9.93 -13.31
N LEU A 164 -13.95 11.25 -13.13
CA LEU A 164 -14.98 12.14 -12.56
C LEU A 164 -16.15 12.41 -13.52
N GLN A 165 -15.98 12.22 -14.84
CA GLN A 165 -17.12 12.24 -15.76
C GLN A 165 -18.04 11.03 -15.53
N GLU A 166 -17.47 9.88 -15.15
CA GLU A 166 -18.22 8.65 -14.88
C GLU A 166 -18.81 8.63 -13.46
N THR A 167 -18.02 9.10 -12.47
CA THR A 167 -18.45 9.22 -11.06
C THR A 167 -18.30 10.66 -10.59
N PRO A 168 -19.25 11.55 -10.92
CA PRO A 168 -19.22 12.93 -10.47
C PRO A 168 -19.24 13.03 -8.95
N MET A 169 -18.51 14.02 -8.41
CA MET A 169 -18.46 14.31 -6.97
C MET A 169 -17.81 13.21 -6.11
N ASP A 170 -17.03 12.29 -6.71
CA ASP A 170 -16.21 11.37 -5.93
C ASP A 170 -15.20 12.13 -5.07
N TYR A 171 -15.35 12.02 -3.75
CA TYR A 171 -14.56 12.82 -2.82
C TYR A 171 -13.07 12.47 -2.86
N VAL A 172 -12.71 11.20 -3.13
CA VAL A 172 -11.30 10.76 -3.12
C VAL A 172 -10.56 11.32 -4.34
N MET A 173 -11.21 11.29 -5.50
CA MET A 173 -10.64 11.87 -6.72
C MET A 173 -10.54 13.40 -6.62
N LEU A 174 -11.56 14.07 -6.09
CA LEU A 174 -11.54 15.52 -5.88
C LEU A 174 -10.46 15.93 -4.87
N ASP A 175 -10.32 15.19 -3.77
CA ASP A 175 -9.27 15.41 -2.77
C ASP A 175 -7.87 15.20 -3.39
N THR A 176 -7.69 14.17 -4.21
CA THR A 176 -6.45 13.94 -4.96
C THR A 176 -6.13 15.10 -5.92
N GLN A 177 -7.13 15.68 -6.58
CA GLN A 177 -6.94 16.88 -7.42
C GLN A 177 -6.53 18.09 -6.57
N ALA A 178 -7.21 18.32 -5.45
CA ALA A 178 -6.93 19.43 -4.55
C ALA A 178 -5.51 19.33 -3.96
N GLU A 179 -5.10 18.15 -3.47
CA GLU A 179 -3.75 17.87 -2.98
C GLU A 179 -2.69 18.20 -4.04
N PHE A 180 -2.92 17.78 -5.29
CA PHE A 180 -2.00 18.05 -6.40
C PHE A 180 -1.87 19.55 -6.68
N LEU A 181 -3.00 20.27 -6.79
CA LEU A 181 -3.02 21.71 -7.05
C LEU A 181 -2.36 22.51 -5.92
N LEU A 182 -2.64 22.15 -4.65
CA LEU A 182 -2.01 22.78 -3.49
C LEU A 182 -0.49 22.60 -3.51
N LYS A 183 -0.01 21.39 -3.83
CA LYS A 183 1.42 21.12 -3.95
C LYS A 183 2.04 21.96 -5.07
N LYS A 184 1.39 22.07 -6.22
CA LYS A 184 1.83 22.92 -7.34
C LYS A 184 1.97 24.37 -6.93
N ALA A 185 0.93 24.93 -6.29
CA ALA A 185 0.94 26.31 -5.81
C ALA A 185 2.05 26.56 -4.79
N GLN A 186 2.32 25.62 -3.88
CA GLN A 186 3.41 25.75 -2.91
C GLN A 186 4.80 25.74 -3.57
N THR A 187 4.97 24.99 -4.65
CA THR A 187 6.24 24.90 -5.40
C THR A 187 6.39 25.93 -6.52
N ALA A 188 5.38 26.76 -6.77
CA ALA A 188 5.39 27.71 -7.87
C ALA A 188 6.39 28.86 -7.61
N GLU A 189 7.25 29.09 -8.60
CA GLU A 189 8.30 30.12 -8.57
C GLU A 189 7.72 31.53 -8.73
N THR A 190 6.61 31.67 -9.45
CA THR A 190 5.97 32.97 -9.73
C THR A 190 4.58 33.06 -9.09
N PRO A 191 4.14 34.26 -8.69
CA PRO A 191 2.79 34.49 -8.19
C PRO A 191 1.71 34.06 -9.19
N GLU A 192 1.92 34.29 -10.48
CA GLU A 192 0.96 33.94 -11.53
C GLU A 192 0.80 32.43 -11.74
N ALA A 193 1.78 31.63 -11.31
CA ALA A 193 1.68 30.17 -11.32
C ALA A 193 1.06 29.60 -10.04
N ARG A 194 0.76 30.45 -9.04
CA ARG A 194 0.05 30.08 -7.80
C ARG A 194 -1.46 30.24 -7.90
N GLU A 195 -1.90 31.19 -8.73
CA GLU A 195 -3.31 31.54 -8.97
C GLU A 195 -3.91 30.67 -10.08
#